data_AF-A0A525CUL3-F1
#
_entry.id   AF-A0A525CUL3-F1
#
_cell.length_a   1.000
_cell.length_b   1.000
_cell.length_c   1.000
_cell.angle_alpha   90.00
_cell.angle_beta   90.00
_cell.angle_gamma   90.00
#
_symmetry.space_group_name_H-M   'P 1'
#
loop_
_entity.id
_entity.type
_entity.pdbx_description
1 polymer ?
#
loop_
_entity_poly.entity_id
_entity_poly.type
_entity_poly.pdbx_seq_one_letter_code
_entity_poly.pdbx_strand_id
1 'polypeptide(L)'
;MRAESNIKNGQLLLIILIVTLSLCIWFYGLSESPVRQPEQFNQQQYLNKFLRENAPDFAAERALAEGYWLRYPDIGSNDYFGKNGPMGLYGARDHFEQFGRKEGRIFAPLISEEKGPAEKALAEAYWQRYPAIARSRSWGRSSKLGFLGPRDHYHYIGKAQGLIWGIEAPQKTQAP
;
A
#
# COMPACT_ATOMS: atom_id res chain seq x y z
N MET A 1 60.64 -30.85 23.12
CA MET A 1 60.06 -29.63 23.73
C MET A 1 60.07 -28.39 22.83
N ARG A 2 61.11 -28.07 22.03
CA ARG A 2 61.10 -26.86 21.16
C ARG A 2 60.09 -26.90 20.00
N ALA A 3 59.83 -28.07 19.41
CA ALA A 3 58.89 -28.22 18.29
C ALA A 3 57.43 -27.89 18.67
N GLU A 4 56.98 -28.29 19.87
CA GLU A 4 55.62 -28.01 20.35
C GLU A 4 55.38 -26.52 20.63
N SER A 5 56.43 -25.80 21.05
CA SER A 5 56.33 -24.35 21.27
C SER A 5 56.12 -23.59 19.95
N ASN A 6 56.75 -24.02 18.86
CA ASN A 6 56.60 -23.36 17.55
C ASN A 6 55.20 -23.54 16.95
N ILE A 7 54.58 -24.71 17.12
CA ILE A 7 53.22 -24.98 16.63
C ILE A 7 52.20 -24.09 17.37
N LYS A 8 52.34 -23.94 18.69
CA LYS A 8 51.46 -23.08 19.51
C LYS A 8 51.60 -21.60 19.13
N ASN A 9 52.81 -21.14 18.85
CA ASN A 9 53.05 -19.74 18.43
C ASN A 9 52.45 -19.46 17.04
N GLY A 10 52.55 -20.40 16.09
CA GLY A 10 51.93 -20.27 14.77
C GLY A 10 50.40 -20.21 14.82
N GLN A 11 49.78 -21.05 15.63
CA GLN A 11 48.32 -21.03 15.84
C GLN A 11 47.85 -19.71 16.47
N LEU A 12 48.58 -19.19 17.46
CA LEU A 12 48.26 -17.90 18.09
C LEU A 12 48.30 -16.74 17.08
N LEU A 13 49.33 -16.68 16.24
CA LEU A 13 49.46 -15.63 15.21
C LEU A 13 48.32 -15.70 14.19
N LEU A 14 47.92 -16.90 13.76
CA LEU A 14 46.79 -17.09 12.85
C LEU A 14 45.48 -16.61 13.47
N ILE A 15 45.23 -16.93 14.75
CA ILE A 15 44.02 -16.48 15.47
C ILE A 15 43.99 -14.96 15.56
N ILE A 16 45.11 -14.33 15.94
CA ILE A 16 45.22 -12.87 16.01
C ILE A 16 44.91 -12.25 14.65
N LEU A 17 45.49 -12.78 13.57
CA LEU A 17 45.26 -12.30 12.21
C LEU A 17 43.77 -12.36 11.82
N ILE A 18 43.11 -13.48 12.10
CA ILE A 18 41.68 -13.67 11.80
C ILE A 18 40.82 -12.67 12.60
N VAL A 19 41.09 -12.52 13.89
CA VAL A 19 40.35 -11.56 14.75
C VAL A 19 40.56 -10.13 14.26
N THR A 20 41.79 -9.74 13.95
CA THR A 20 42.09 -8.39 13.43
C THR A 20 41.38 -8.14 12.10
N LEU A 21 41.42 -9.08 11.15
CA LEU A 21 40.70 -8.96 9.87
C LEU A 21 39.19 -8.82 10.08
N SER A 22 38.63 -9.60 11.00
CA SER A 22 37.20 -9.57 11.32
C SER A 22 36.80 -8.21 11.91
N LEU A 23 37.63 -7.66 12.81
CA LEU A 23 37.44 -6.32 13.36
C LEU A 23 37.56 -5.23 12.30
N CYS A 24 38.52 -5.33 11.38
CA CYS A 24 38.67 -4.37 10.27
C CYS A 24 37.45 -4.36 9.36
N ILE A 25 36.93 -5.53 8.97
CA ILE A 25 35.73 -5.65 8.12
C ILE A 25 34.51 -5.06 8.86
N TRP A 26 34.37 -5.38 10.15
CA TRP A 26 33.27 -4.84 10.95
C TRP A 26 33.34 -3.31 11.07
N PHE A 27 34.53 -2.76 11.33
CA PHE A 27 34.72 -1.32 11.46
C PHE A 27 34.50 -0.58 10.13
N TYR A 28 34.88 -1.20 9.01
CA TYR A 28 34.60 -0.69 7.67
C TYR A 28 33.09 -0.61 7.43
N GLY A 29 32.34 -1.70 7.67
CA GLY A 29 30.88 -1.70 7.55
C GLY A 29 30.19 -0.68 8.48
N LEU A 30 30.73 -0.47 9.68
CA LEU A 30 30.24 0.57 10.59
C LEU A 30 30.50 1.98 10.04
N SER A 31 31.61 2.21 9.34
CA SER A 31 31.95 3.53 8.77
C SER A 31 31.06 3.94 7.60
N GLU A 32 30.54 2.97 6.85
CA GLU A 32 29.55 3.15 5.78
C GLU A 32 28.09 3.05 6.27
N SER A 33 27.88 2.84 7.57
CA SER A 33 26.54 2.71 8.12
C SER A 33 25.72 3.99 7.93
N PRO A 34 24.40 3.89 7.64
CA PRO A 34 23.49 5.03 7.61
C PRO A 34 23.53 5.89 8.87
N VAL A 35 23.94 5.30 10.01
CA VAL A 35 24.07 6.01 11.30
C VAL A 35 25.18 7.07 11.25
N ARG A 36 26.27 6.84 10.50
CA ARG A 36 27.39 7.79 10.40
C ARG A 36 27.24 8.80 9.27
N GLN A 37 26.46 8.46 8.23
CA GLN A 37 26.31 9.29 7.04
C GLN A 37 24.83 9.59 6.75
N PRO A 38 24.12 10.26 7.69
CA PRO A 38 22.68 10.52 7.54
C PRO A 38 22.37 11.35 6.30
N GLU A 39 23.29 12.22 5.87
CA GLU A 39 23.11 13.03 4.66
C GLU A 39 23.05 12.20 3.39
N GLN A 40 23.93 11.21 3.22
CA GLN A 40 23.91 10.34 2.05
C GLN A 40 22.66 9.48 2.01
N PHE A 41 22.24 8.95 3.16
CA PHE A 41 20.99 8.22 3.28
C PHE A 41 19.79 9.11 2.92
N ASN A 42 19.73 10.34 3.44
CA ASN A 42 18.68 11.29 3.13
C ASN A 42 18.69 11.69 1.64
N GLN A 43 19.87 11.87 1.03
CA GLN A 43 20.01 12.15 -0.40
C GLN A 43 19.54 10.98 -1.27
N GLN A 44 19.89 9.74 -0.92
CA GLN A 44 19.41 8.56 -1.62
C GLN A 44 17.90 8.39 -1.48
N GLN A 45 17.35 8.59 -0.28
CA GLN A 45 15.90 8.57 -0.07
C GLN A 45 15.20 9.68 -0.87
N TYR A 46 15.75 10.89 -0.87
CA TYR A 46 15.25 12.01 -1.66
C TYR A 46 15.29 11.71 -3.15
N LEU A 47 16.40 11.19 -3.67
CA LEU A 47 16.54 10.86 -5.09
C LEU A 47 15.59 9.74 -5.50
N ASN A 48 15.48 8.67 -4.71
CA ASN A 48 14.54 7.59 -4.97
C ASN A 48 13.08 8.10 -4.94
N LYS A 49 12.75 8.96 -3.98
CA LYS A 49 11.44 9.62 -3.92
C LYS A 49 11.21 10.49 -5.16
N PHE A 50 12.16 11.33 -5.54
CA PHE A 50 12.09 12.21 -6.70
C PHE A 50 11.92 11.41 -8.00
N LEU A 51 12.72 10.37 -8.23
CA LEU A 51 12.63 9.51 -9.41
C LEU A 51 11.26 8.81 -9.48
N ARG A 52 10.74 8.35 -8.34
CA ARG A 52 9.42 7.74 -8.24
C ARG A 52 8.28 8.74 -8.49
N GLU A 53 8.44 9.98 -8.03
CA GLU A 53 7.45 11.04 -8.18
C GLU A 53 7.44 11.66 -9.59
N ASN A 54 8.54 11.55 -10.32
CA ASN A 54 8.67 12.01 -11.69
C ASN A 54 8.61 10.85 -12.72
N ALA A 55 8.31 9.64 -12.27
CA ALA A 55 8.09 8.52 -13.16
C ALA A 55 6.88 8.82 -14.08
N PRO A 56 6.91 8.43 -15.36
CA PRO A 56 5.81 8.69 -16.29
C PRO A 56 4.46 8.14 -15.81
N ASP A 57 4.46 7.09 -14.99
CA ASP A 57 3.26 6.45 -14.46
C ASP A 57 2.79 7.03 -13.11
N PHE A 58 3.40 8.10 -12.62
CA PHE A 58 3.12 8.64 -11.28
C PHE A 58 1.67 9.05 -11.07
N ALA A 59 1.03 9.63 -12.10
CA ALA A 59 -0.38 10.02 -12.03
C ALA A 59 -1.30 8.79 -11.88
N ALA A 60 -0.98 7.69 -12.56
CA ALA A 60 -1.72 6.44 -12.46
C ALA A 60 -1.56 5.81 -11.08
N GLU A 61 -0.33 5.77 -10.54
CA GLU A 61 -0.07 5.25 -9.19
C GLU A 61 -0.78 6.09 -8.13
N ARG A 62 -0.79 7.41 -8.27
CA ARG A 62 -1.53 8.30 -7.38
C ARG A 62 -3.03 7.97 -7.38
N ALA A 63 -3.63 7.81 -8.56
CA ALA A 63 -5.05 7.46 -8.67
C ALA A 63 -5.37 6.10 -8.02
N LEU A 64 -4.48 5.12 -8.15
CA LEU A 64 -4.61 3.81 -7.49
C LEU A 64 -4.54 3.94 -5.96
N ALA A 65 -3.51 4.64 -5.46
CA ALA A 65 -3.30 4.83 -4.02
C ALA A 65 -4.44 5.62 -3.37
N GLU A 66 -4.91 6.68 -4.02
CA GLU A 66 -6.04 7.48 -3.54
C GLU A 66 -7.31 6.65 -3.43
N GLY A 67 -7.65 5.87 -4.46
CA GLY A 67 -8.83 5.01 -4.43
C GLY A 67 -8.73 3.94 -3.35
N TYR A 68 -7.55 3.34 -3.20
CA TYR A 68 -7.29 2.36 -2.15
C TYR A 68 -7.48 2.94 -0.74
N TRP A 69 -6.82 4.06 -0.42
CA TRP A 69 -6.94 4.68 0.90
C TRP A 69 -8.31 5.31 1.17
N LEU A 70 -9.09 5.65 0.14
CA LEU A 70 -10.47 6.11 0.31
C LEU A 70 -11.40 4.94 0.66
N ARG A 71 -11.23 3.77 0.04
CA ARG A 71 -11.95 2.53 0.40
C ARG A 71 -11.53 2.01 1.78
N TYR A 72 -10.26 2.20 2.13
CA TYR A 72 -9.62 1.62 3.32
C TYR A 72 -8.93 2.69 4.18
N PRO A 73 -9.71 3.47 4.95
CA PRO A 73 -9.16 4.56 5.76
C PRO A 73 -8.18 4.11 6.83
N ASP A 74 -8.33 2.89 7.33
CA ASP A 74 -7.42 2.23 8.28
C ASP A 74 -5.99 2.16 7.73
N ILE A 75 -5.85 1.78 6.45
CA ILE A 75 -4.55 1.73 5.80
C ILE A 75 -4.07 3.12 5.42
N GLY A 76 -4.99 4.02 5.01
CA GLY A 76 -4.66 5.40 4.72
C GLY A 76 -4.04 6.17 5.89
N SER A 77 -4.41 5.82 7.13
CA SER A 77 -3.85 6.37 8.37
C SER A 77 -2.72 5.54 8.98
N ASN A 78 -2.31 4.44 8.34
CA ASN A 78 -1.25 3.59 8.88
C ASN A 78 0.11 4.31 8.82
N ASP A 79 0.94 4.16 9.85
CA ASP A 79 2.23 4.86 9.96
C ASP A 79 3.24 4.44 8.88
N TYR A 80 3.14 3.20 8.40
CA TYR A 80 4.07 2.67 7.41
C TYR A 80 3.52 2.77 5.98
N PHE A 81 2.29 2.29 5.76
CA PHE A 81 1.65 2.18 4.43
C PHE A 81 0.73 3.36 4.07
N GLY A 82 0.45 4.25 5.02
CA GLY A 82 -0.49 5.34 4.85
C GLY A 82 0.06 6.51 4.04
N LYS A 83 -0.80 7.51 3.84
CA LYS A 83 -0.51 8.67 2.98
C LYS A 83 0.77 9.43 3.35
N ASN A 84 1.04 9.46 4.65
CA ASN A 84 2.16 10.18 5.26
C ASN A 84 3.26 9.23 5.73
N GLY A 85 3.16 7.93 5.43
CA GLY A 85 4.16 6.95 5.80
C GLY A 85 5.42 7.01 4.94
N PRO A 86 6.52 6.35 5.34
CA PRO A 86 7.79 6.33 4.61
C PRO A 86 7.65 5.77 3.19
N MET A 87 6.64 4.94 2.93
CA MET A 87 6.39 4.36 1.60
C MET A 87 5.69 5.33 0.64
N GLY A 88 5.11 6.43 1.13
CA GLY A 88 4.37 7.41 0.33
C GLY A 88 3.26 6.74 -0.50
N LEU A 89 3.13 7.13 -1.76
CA LEU A 89 2.08 6.62 -2.67
C LEU A 89 2.15 5.10 -2.89
N TYR A 90 3.35 4.53 -2.87
CA TYR A 90 3.55 3.09 -3.07
C TYR A 90 3.14 2.25 -1.85
N GLY A 91 2.92 2.88 -0.69
CA GLY A 91 2.47 2.18 0.52
C GLY A 91 1.13 1.46 0.30
N ALA A 92 0.24 2.02 -0.50
CA ALA A 92 -1.03 1.38 -0.85
C ALA A 92 -0.83 0.09 -1.66
N ARG A 93 0.05 0.12 -2.66
CA ARG A 93 0.40 -1.05 -3.50
C ARG A 93 1.07 -2.14 -2.67
N ASP A 94 2.09 -1.77 -1.91
CA ASP A 94 2.86 -2.70 -1.11
C ASP A 94 1.97 -3.39 -0.06
N HIS A 95 1.10 -2.64 0.62
CA HIS A 95 0.11 -3.23 1.51
C HIS A 95 -0.84 -4.17 0.78
N PHE A 96 -1.33 -3.79 -0.40
CA PHE A 96 -2.24 -4.63 -1.17
C PHE A 96 -1.59 -5.96 -1.57
N GLU A 97 -0.35 -5.92 -2.04
CA GLU A 97 0.40 -7.10 -2.47
C GLU A 97 0.72 -8.04 -1.30
N GLN A 98 1.13 -7.48 -0.15
CA GLN A 98 1.49 -8.28 1.03
C GLN A 98 0.25 -8.85 1.76
N PHE A 99 -0.79 -8.02 1.96
CA PHE A 99 -1.92 -8.33 2.83
C PHE A 99 -3.27 -8.20 2.12
N GLY A 100 -3.49 -7.07 1.43
CA GLY A 100 -4.80 -6.68 0.93
C GLY A 100 -5.42 -7.69 -0.03
N ARG A 101 -4.63 -8.38 -0.86
CA ARG A 101 -5.12 -9.42 -1.78
C ARG A 101 -5.76 -10.59 -1.03
N LYS A 102 -5.17 -11.04 0.08
CA LYS A 102 -5.71 -12.13 0.91
C LYS A 102 -6.95 -11.69 1.68
N GLU A 103 -7.03 -10.40 1.99
CA GLU A 103 -8.19 -9.77 2.64
C GLU A 103 -9.33 -9.44 1.66
N GLY A 104 -9.15 -9.70 0.35
CA GLY A 104 -10.15 -9.37 -0.67
C GLY A 104 -10.30 -7.87 -0.93
N ARG A 105 -9.27 -7.07 -0.63
CA ARG A 105 -9.28 -5.63 -0.90
C ARG A 105 -9.19 -5.33 -2.39
N ILE A 106 -9.60 -4.13 -2.79
CA ILE A 106 -9.61 -3.68 -4.19
C ILE A 106 -8.56 -2.60 -4.39
N PHE A 107 -7.56 -2.90 -5.21
CA PHE A 107 -6.52 -1.97 -5.64
C PHE A 107 -6.73 -1.54 -7.09
N ALA A 108 -7.58 -0.55 -7.26
CA ALA A 108 -7.97 0.01 -8.55
C ALA A 108 -8.34 1.49 -8.39
N PRO A 109 -8.34 2.30 -9.45
CA PRO A 109 -8.79 3.68 -9.37
C PRO A 109 -10.25 3.75 -8.93
N LEU A 110 -10.69 4.89 -8.37
CA LEU A 110 -12.11 5.08 -8.09
C LEU A 110 -12.89 5.16 -9.40
N ILE A 111 -14.05 4.51 -9.43
CA ILE A 111 -15.01 4.74 -10.49
C ILE A 111 -15.73 6.04 -10.19
N SER A 112 -15.37 7.12 -10.88
CA SER A 112 -16.12 8.36 -10.84
C SER A 112 -16.51 8.80 -12.25
N GLU A 113 -17.81 8.92 -12.51
CA GLU A 113 -18.33 9.80 -13.55
C GLU A 113 -18.75 11.14 -12.93
N GLU A 114 -19.26 12.04 -13.77
CA GLU A 114 -19.69 13.41 -13.46
C GLU A 114 -20.26 13.58 -12.04
N LYS A 115 -19.58 14.41 -11.25
CA LYS A 115 -20.06 14.82 -9.93
C LYS A 115 -21.29 15.70 -10.13
N GLY A 116 -22.48 15.22 -9.78
CA GLY A 116 -23.70 15.99 -9.93
C GLY A 116 -24.90 15.46 -9.15
N PRO A 117 -26.03 16.20 -9.17
CA PRO A 117 -27.28 15.81 -8.50
C PRO A 117 -27.80 14.44 -8.95
N ALA A 118 -27.59 14.08 -10.22
CA ALA A 118 -27.98 12.79 -10.79
C ALA A 118 -27.26 11.62 -10.11
N GLU A 119 -25.95 11.74 -9.87
CA GLU A 119 -25.17 10.69 -9.20
C GLU A 119 -25.64 10.48 -7.76
N LYS A 120 -25.98 11.57 -7.06
CA LYS A 120 -26.52 11.48 -5.70
C LYS A 120 -27.86 10.74 -5.67
N ALA A 121 -28.73 10.98 -6.66
CA ALA A 121 -30.01 10.26 -6.78
C ALA A 121 -29.80 8.76 -7.05
N LEU A 122 -28.87 8.41 -7.95
CA LEU A 122 -28.50 7.03 -8.25
C LEU A 122 -27.91 6.32 -7.02
N ALA A 123 -27.00 6.98 -6.31
CA ALA A 123 -26.41 6.48 -5.08
C ALA A 123 -27.47 6.20 -4.01
N GLU A 124 -28.43 7.11 -3.83
CA GLU A 124 -29.49 6.95 -2.84
C GLU A 124 -30.45 5.82 -3.22
N ALA A 125 -30.84 5.72 -4.50
CA ALA A 125 -31.65 4.60 -5.00
C ALA A 125 -30.93 3.25 -4.77
N TYR A 126 -29.62 3.20 -5.02
CA TYR A 126 -28.81 2.02 -4.79
C TYR A 126 -28.74 1.63 -3.30
N TRP A 127 -28.50 2.60 -2.41
CA TRP A 127 -28.47 2.35 -0.96
C TRP A 127 -29.84 1.98 -0.38
N GLN A 128 -30.93 2.53 -0.93
CA GLN A 128 -32.29 2.13 -0.56
C GLN A 128 -32.55 0.67 -0.94
N ARG A 129 -32.09 0.24 -2.12
CA ARG A 129 -32.20 -1.15 -2.57
C ARG A 129 -31.29 -2.10 -1.79
N TYR A 130 -30.13 -1.62 -1.35
CA TYR A 130 -29.10 -2.43 -0.67
C TYR A 130 -28.68 -1.82 0.69
N PRO A 131 -29.50 -1.94 1.75
CA PRO A 131 -29.24 -1.31 3.06
C PRO A 131 -27.95 -1.80 3.75
N ALA A 132 -27.48 -3.01 3.43
CA ALA A 132 -26.20 -3.50 3.92
C ALA A 132 -25.03 -2.66 3.39
N ILE A 133 -25.06 -2.29 2.11
CA ILE A 133 -24.03 -1.45 1.49
C ILE A 133 -24.10 -0.03 2.03
N ALA A 134 -25.31 0.46 2.31
CA ALA A 134 -25.50 1.79 2.91
C ALA A 134 -24.85 1.96 4.29
N ARG A 135 -24.71 0.86 5.03
CA ARG A 135 -24.04 0.79 6.34
C ARG A 135 -22.55 0.41 6.24
N SER A 136 -22.05 0.12 5.04
CA SER A 136 -20.65 -0.26 4.84
C SER A 136 -19.70 0.87 5.25
N ARG A 137 -18.59 0.51 5.91
CA ARG A 137 -17.53 1.47 6.26
C ARG A 137 -16.84 2.04 5.01
N SER A 138 -16.75 1.25 3.94
CA SER A 138 -16.04 1.60 2.70
C SER A 138 -16.93 2.30 1.68
N TRP A 139 -18.20 1.90 1.56
CA TRP A 139 -19.11 2.38 0.49
C TRP A 139 -20.44 2.96 1.01
N GLY A 140 -20.63 3.02 2.32
CA GLY A 140 -21.87 3.50 2.93
C GLY A 140 -21.98 5.02 2.96
N ARG A 141 -23.13 5.51 3.44
CA ARG A 141 -23.45 6.95 3.48
C ARG A 141 -22.44 7.78 4.26
N SER A 142 -21.86 7.20 5.32
CA SER A 142 -20.86 7.82 6.18
C SER A 142 -19.40 7.51 5.77
N SER A 143 -19.20 6.75 4.69
CA SER A 143 -17.85 6.45 4.21
C SER A 143 -17.15 7.69 3.64
N LYS A 144 -15.82 7.64 3.52
CA LYS A 144 -15.06 8.72 2.87
C LYS A 144 -15.37 8.87 1.38
N LEU A 145 -15.98 7.85 0.75
CA LEU A 145 -16.44 7.93 -0.63
C LEU A 145 -17.75 8.71 -0.78
N GLY A 146 -18.54 8.84 0.28
CA GLY A 146 -19.86 9.47 0.21
C GLY A 146 -20.72 8.84 -0.90
N PHE A 147 -21.33 9.68 -1.73
CA PHE A 147 -22.21 9.23 -2.83
C PHE A 147 -21.48 8.53 -3.98
N LEU A 148 -20.14 8.54 -4.02
CA LEU A 148 -19.36 7.76 -4.99
C LEU A 148 -19.24 6.29 -4.56
N GLY A 149 -19.47 5.98 -3.28
CA GLY A 149 -19.34 4.64 -2.72
C GLY A 149 -20.21 3.59 -3.44
N PRO A 150 -21.51 3.83 -3.66
CA PRO A 150 -22.41 2.91 -4.36
C PRO A 150 -21.94 2.49 -5.75
N ARG A 151 -21.51 3.46 -6.56
CA ARG A 151 -21.04 3.18 -7.92
C ARG A 151 -19.77 2.35 -7.89
N ASP A 152 -18.81 2.75 -7.06
CA ASP A 152 -17.58 2.01 -6.85
C ASP A 152 -17.86 0.56 -6.41
N HIS A 153 -18.73 0.38 -5.41
CA HIS A 153 -19.17 -0.95 -4.98
C HIS A 153 -19.81 -1.75 -6.11
N TYR A 154 -20.73 -1.14 -6.86
CA TYR A 154 -21.43 -1.81 -7.95
C TYR A 154 -20.45 -2.33 -9.01
N HIS A 155 -19.50 -1.50 -9.45
CA HIS A 155 -18.57 -1.89 -10.51
C HIS A 155 -17.62 -3.01 -10.09
N TYR A 156 -17.12 -3.00 -8.86
CA TYR A 156 -16.13 -3.99 -8.41
C TYR A 156 -16.73 -5.24 -7.79
N ILE A 157 -17.90 -5.15 -7.17
CA ILE A 157 -18.50 -6.23 -6.38
C ILE A 157 -19.94 -6.47 -6.81
N GLY A 158 -20.76 -5.42 -6.82
CA GLY A 158 -22.21 -5.55 -6.96
C GLY A 158 -22.64 -6.18 -8.28
N LYS A 159 -21.98 -5.87 -9.40
CA LYS A 159 -22.30 -6.46 -10.71
C LYS A 159 -22.12 -7.98 -10.71
N ALA A 160 -21.03 -8.48 -10.10
CA ALA A 160 -20.78 -9.91 -9.97
C ALA A 160 -21.79 -10.60 -9.03
N GLN A 161 -22.34 -9.86 -8.08
CA GLN A 161 -23.41 -10.30 -7.18
C GLN A 161 -24.82 -10.19 -7.80
N GLY A 162 -24.95 -9.73 -9.05
CA GLY A 162 -26.26 -9.52 -9.69
C GLY A 162 -27.05 -8.33 -9.13
N LEU A 163 -26.38 -7.38 -8.46
CA LEU A 163 -27.01 -6.14 -8.01
C LEU A 163 -27.29 -5.23 -9.21
N ILE A 164 -28.17 -4.26 -9.04
CA ILE A 164 -28.67 -3.39 -10.10
C ILE A 164 -28.28 -1.94 -9.80
N TRP A 165 -27.63 -1.32 -10.77
CA TRP A 165 -27.38 0.13 -10.80
C TRP A 165 -28.45 0.84 -11.61
N GLY A 166 -28.96 1.95 -11.09
CA GLY A 166 -30.05 2.70 -11.73
C GLY A 166 -31.25 2.95 -10.83
N ILE A 167 -32.07 3.91 -11.25
CA ILE A 167 -33.26 4.39 -10.53
C ILE A 167 -34.45 3.46 -10.79
N GLU A 168 -34.49 2.82 -11.96
CA GLU A 168 -35.60 1.94 -12.34
C GLU A 168 -35.63 0.70 -11.45
N ALA A 169 -36.84 0.35 -10.98
CA ALA A 169 -37.06 -0.95 -10.34
C ALA A 169 -36.89 -2.05 -11.39
N PRO A 170 -36.34 -3.22 -11.04
CA PRO A 170 -36.34 -4.36 -11.96
C PRO A 170 -37.78 -4.59 -12.41
N GLN A 171 -38.04 -4.45 -13.72
CA GLN A 171 -39.29 -4.92 -14.30
C GLN A 171 -39.39 -6.39 -13.90
N LYS A 172 -40.43 -6.75 -13.14
CA LYS A 172 -40.71 -8.15 -12.82
C LYS A 172 -40.81 -8.85 -14.17
N THR A 173 -39.76 -9.56 -14.56
CA THR A 173 -39.81 -10.44 -15.72
C THR A 173 -40.88 -11.45 -15.35
N GLN A 174 -42.05 -11.34 -15.98
CA GLN A 174 -43.09 -12.35 -15.84
C GLN A 174 -42.44 -13.64 -16.34
N ALA A 175 -42.15 -14.54 -15.41
CA ALA A 175 -41.69 -15.87 -15.76
C ALA A 175 -42.79 -16.51 -16.64
N PRO A 176 -42.42 -17.12 -17.78
CA PRO A 176 -43.38 -17.79 -18.66
C PRO A 176 -44.12 -18.92 -17.94
#